data_AF-A0A392RPZ3-F1
#
_entry.id   AF-A0A392RPZ3-F1
#
_cell.length_a   1.000
_cell.length_b   1.000
_cell.length_c   1.000
_cell.angle_alpha   90.00
_cell.angle_beta   90.00
_cell.angle_gamma   90.00
#
_symmetry.space_group_name_H-M   'P 1'
#
loop_
_entity.id
_entity.type
_entity.pdbx_description
1 polymer ?
#
loop_
_entity_poly.entity_id
_entity_poly.type
_entity_poly.pdbx_seq_one_letter_code
_entity_poly.pdbx_strand_id
1 'polypeptide(L)' 'QAVMNGVLVDGVASLDSDAMTELDKPVTKKEVFDALMSMKSYKAPGPDGFQPIFFKLFWDDIGDDVWKFVKSAFDN' A
#
# COMPACT_ATOMS: atom_id res chain seq x y z
N GLN A 1 -18.56 2.44 -17.37
CA GLN A 1 -19.62 2.15 -16.38
C GLN A 1 -18.95 1.46 -15.20
N ALA A 2 -18.84 2.15 -14.07
CA ALA A 2 -18.54 1.58 -12.76
C ALA A 2 -19.39 2.40 -11.78
N VAL A 3 -20.40 1.77 -11.21
CA VAL A 3 -21.26 2.38 -10.20
C VAL A 3 -20.47 2.33 -8.89
N MET A 4 -20.18 3.51 -8.32
CA MET A 4 -19.67 3.61 -6.96
C MET A 4 -20.82 3.22 -6.03
N ASN A 5 -20.83 1.97 -5.57
CA ASN A 5 -21.79 1.45 -4.60
C ASN A 5 -21.48 1.98 -3.20
N GLY A 6 -21.63 3.30 -2.99
CA GLY A 6 -21.72 3.85 -1.65
C GLY A 6 -23.10 3.55 -1.08
N VAL A 7 -23.17 2.75 -0.01
CA VAL A 7 -24.41 2.62 0.76
C VAL A 7 -24.49 3.87 1.65
N LEU A 8 -25.53 4.69 1.48
CA LEU A 8 -25.77 5.80 2.39
C LEU A 8 -26.56 5.26 3.60
N VAL A 9 -25.91 5.15 4.75
CA VAL A 9 -26.59 4.89 6.03
C VAL A 9 -26.63 6.23 6.77
N ASP A 10 -27.82 6.74 7.04
CA ASP A 10 -28.05 8.00 7.77
C ASP A 10 -27.30 9.24 7.23
N GLY A 11 -27.12 9.31 5.91
CA GLY A 11 -26.42 10.42 5.24
C GLY A 11 -24.89 10.39 5.35
N VAL A 12 -24.33 9.32 5.93
CA VAL A 12 -22.90 9.03 5.95
C VAL A 12 -22.57 8.02 4.85
N ALA A 13 -21.45 8.23 4.15
CA ALA A 13 -20.91 7.24 3.23
C ALA A 13 -20.50 5.99 4.02
N SER A 14 -21.26 4.90 3.87
CA SER A 14 -20.90 3.59 4.37
C SER A 14 -20.19 2.81 3.28
N LEU A 15 -19.14 2.09 3.69
CA LEU A 15 -18.54 1.06 2.86
C LEU A 15 -19.54 -0.10 2.71
N ASP A 16 -19.59 -0.70 1.54
CA ASP A 16 -20.27 -1.97 1.35
C ASP A 16 -19.46 -3.12 1.98
N SER A 17 -20.09 -4.28 2.14
CA SER A 17 -19.47 -5.45 2.78
C SER A 17 -18.20 -5.92 2.07
N ASP A 18 -18.15 -5.77 0.75
CA ASP A 18 -17.04 -6.27 -0.06
C ASP A 18 -15.85 -5.33 0.12
N ALA A 19 -16.08 -4.01 0.06
CA ALA A 19 -15.06 -3.01 0.36
C ALA A 19 -14.49 -3.17 1.78
N MET A 20 -15.33 -3.47 2.77
CA MET A 20 -14.87 -3.72 4.14
C MET A 20 -14.02 -4.99 4.22
N THR A 21 -14.42 -6.04 3.50
CA THR A 21 -13.65 -7.29 3.41
C THR A 21 -12.30 -7.09 2.71
N GLU A 22 -12.22 -6.23 1.69
CA GLU A 22 -10.95 -5.90 1.02
C GLU A 22 -9.98 -5.17 1.96
N LEU A 23 -10.47 -4.25 2.78
CA LEU A 23 -9.64 -3.49 3.73
C LEU A 23 -9.08 -4.35 4.87
N ASP A 24 -9.78 -5.41 5.25
CA ASP A 24 -9.35 -6.35 6.30
C ASP A 24 -8.31 -7.38 5.82
N LYS A 25 -7.98 -7.40 4.52
CA LYS A 25 -7.00 -8.36 3.99
C LYS A 25 -5.57 -8.03 4.44
N PRO A 26 -4.72 -9.05 4.68
CA PRO A 26 -3.31 -8.83 4.95
C PRO A 26 -2.60 -8.14 3.78
N VAL A 27 -1.69 -7.21 4.09
CA VAL A 27 -0.85 -6.54 3.10
C VAL A 27 0.01 -7.55 2.34
N THR A 28 -0.13 -7.56 1.02
CA THR A 28 0.58 -8.47 0.13
C THR A 28 1.89 -7.87 -0.39
N LYS A 29 2.85 -8.73 -0.74
CA LYS A 29 4.11 -8.29 -1.37
C LYS A 29 3.87 -7.55 -2.68
N LYS A 30 2.82 -7.93 -3.42
CA LYS A 30 2.44 -7.30 -4.69
C LYS A 30 1.97 -5.86 -4.48
N GLU A 31 1.14 -5.59 -3.48
CA GLU A 31 0.68 -4.23 -3.16
C GLU A 31 1.86 -3.33 -2.80
N VAL A 32 2.79 -3.82 -1.98
CA VAL A 32 4.01 -3.08 -1.63
C VAL A 32 4.87 -2.78 -2.87
N PHE A 33 5.05 -3.77 -3.74
CA PHE A 33 5.79 -3.61 -4.99
C PHE A 33 5.14 -2.58 -5.92
N ASP A 34 3.85 -2.71 -6.18
CA ASP A 34 3.12 -1.81 -7.08
C ASP A 34 3.12 -0.37 -6.53
N ALA A 35 2.93 -0.22 -5.21
CA ALA A 35 3.02 1.07 -4.53
C ALA A 35 4.43 1.67 -4.68
N LEU A 36 5.48 0.91 -4.43
CA LEU A 36 6.87 1.35 -4.60
C LEU A 36 7.15 1.77 -6.04
N MET A 37 6.73 0.97 -7.02
CA MET A 37 6.95 1.25 -8.44
C MET A 37 6.23 2.52 -8.90
N SER A 38 5.07 2.83 -8.32
CA SER A 38 4.32 4.07 -8.60
C SER A 38 5.01 5.36 -8.12
N MET A 39 5.95 5.27 -7.16
CA MET A 39 6.64 6.44 -6.61
C MET A 39 7.59 7.08 -7.62
N LYS A 40 7.74 8.42 -7.59
CA LYS A 40 8.81 9.08 -8.36
C LYS A 40 10.18 8.68 -7.82
N SER A 41 11.07 8.23 -8.70
CA SER A 41 12.37 7.66 -8.34
C SER A 41 13.29 8.62 -7.59
N TYR A 42 13.29 9.89 -8.01
CA TYR A 42 14.14 10.93 -7.45
C TYR A 42 13.28 11.93 -6.68
N LYS A 43 13.38 11.86 -5.35
CA LYS A 43 12.77 12.79 -4.39
C LYS A 43 13.81 13.14 -3.32
N ALA A 44 13.56 14.21 -2.56
CA ALA A 44 14.36 14.50 -1.39
C ALA A 44 14.37 13.27 -0.46
N PRO A 45 15.55 12.83 0.03
CA PRO A 45 15.64 11.68 0.91
C PRO A 45 14.92 11.97 2.24
N GLY A 46 14.35 10.93 2.84
CA GLY A 46 13.82 11.02 4.18
C GLY A 46 14.94 11.17 5.22
N PRO A 47 14.60 11.17 6.53
CA PRO A 47 15.58 11.13 7.61
C PRO A 47 16.56 9.93 7.53
N ASP A 48 16.17 8.89 6.80
CA ASP A 48 16.96 7.68 6.53
C ASP A 48 18.02 7.84 5.43
N GLY A 49 17.97 8.91 4.64
CA GLY A 49 18.91 9.18 3.56
C GLY A 49 18.65 8.41 2.26
N PHE A 50 17.64 7.52 2.20
CA PHE A 50 17.36 6.70 1.02
C PHE A 50 16.27 7.30 0.14
N GLN A 51 16.51 7.28 -1.17
CA GLN A 51 15.51 7.67 -2.17
C GLN A 51 14.74 6.44 -2.66
N PRO A 52 13.49 6.58 -3.15
CA PRO A 52 12.71 5.46 -3.67
C PRO A 52 13.43 4.62 -4.74
N ILE A 53 14.34 5.23 -5.53
CA ILE A 53 15.14 4.51 -6.52
C ILE A 53 16.01 3.39 -5.92
N PHE A 54 16.50 3.54 -4.69
CA PHE A 54 17.27 2.49 -4.00
C PHE A 54 16.45 1.21 -3.87
N PHE A 55 15.25 1.31 -3.28
CA PHE A 55 14.38 0.16 -3.07
C PHE A 55 13.89 -0.45 -4.39
N LYS A 56 13.74 0.35 -5.44
CA LYS A 56 13.39 -0.16 -6.78
C LYS A 56 14.51 -0.98 -7.41
N LEU A 57 15.76 -0.51 -7.30
CA LEU A 57 16.92 -1.18 -7.90
C LEU A 57 17.28 -2.48 -7.19
N PHE A 58 17.14 -2.51 -5.87
CA PHE A 58 17.51 -3.67 -5.04
C PHE A 58 16.31 -4.52 -4.62
N TRP A 59 15.15 -4.36 -5.28
CA TRP A 59 13.93 -5.09 -4.89
C TRP A 59 14.11 -6.61 -4.85
N ASP A 60 14.89 -7.17 -5.77
CA ASP A 60 15.15 -8.60 -5.81
C ASP A 60 15.94 -9.09 -4.58
N ASP A 61 16.79 -8.23 -4.02
CA ASP A 61 17.62 -8.55 -2.85
C ASP A 61 16.89 -8.26 -1.52
N ILE A 62 16.23 -7.10 -1.40
CA ILE A 62 15.67 -6.61 -0.13
C ILE A 62 14.14 -6.59 -0.07
N GLY A 63 13.46 -6.92 -1.17
CA GLY A 63 12.01 -6.76 -1.30
C GLY A 63 11.20 -7.61 -0.31
N ASP A 64 11.72 -8.77 0.09
CA ASP A 64 11.09 -9.59 1.14
C ASP A 64 11.14 -8.91 2.50
N ASP A 65 12.28 -8.31 2.86
CA ASP A 65 12.44 -7.64 4.14
C ASP A 65 11.65 -6.32 4.20
N VAL A 66 11.63 -5.58 3.09
CA VAL A 66 10.78 -4.39 2.93
C VAL A 66 9.30 -4.76 3.08
N TRP A 67 8.84 -5.83 2.40
CA TRP A 67 7.45 -6.27 2.55
C TRP A 67 7.12 -6.70 3.97
N LYS A 68 7.98 -7.49 4.64
CA LYS A 68 7.76 -7.87 6.05
C LYS A 68 7.70 -6.66 6.97
N PHE A 69 8.59 -5.68 6.77
CA PHE A 69 8.58 -4.45 7.53
C PHE A 69 7.27 -3.69 7.34
N VAL A 70 6.84 -3.47 6.09
CA VAL A 70 5.56 -2.84 5.80
C VAL A 70 4.41 -3.62 6.42
N LYS A 71 4.34 -4.93 6.20
CA LYS A 71 3.31 -5.79 6.77
C LYS A 71 3.23 -5.64 8.29
N SER A 72 4.37 -5.64 8.98
CA SER A 72 4.40 -5.50 10.45
C SER A 72 3.87 -4.16 10.95
N ALA A 73 3.91 -3.10 10.14
CA ALA A 73 3.32 -1.80 10.51
C ALA A 73 1.78 -1.76 10.40
N PHE A 74 1.18 -2.74 9.72
CA PHE A 74 -0.27 -2.92 9.61
C PHE A 74 -0.79 -4.10 10.45
N ASP A 75 0.12 -4.90 11.03
CA ASP A 75 -0.24 -5.93 11.99
C ASP A 75 -0.52 -5.23 13.35
N ASN A 76 -1.73 -5.44 13.91
CA ASN A 76 -2.13 -4.91 15.22
C ASN A 76 -1.49 -5.66 16.40
#